data_AF-A0A2U3LR48-F1
#
_entry.id   AF-A0A2U3LR48-F1
#
_cell.length_a   1.000
_cell.length_b   1.000
_cell.length_c   1.000
_cell.angle_alpha   90.00
_cell.angle_beta   90.00
_cell.angle_gamma   90.00
#
_symmetry.space_group_name_H-M   'P 1'
#
loop_
_entity.id
_entity.type
_entity.pdbx_description
1 polymer ?
#
loop_
_entity_poly.entity_id
_entity_poly.type
_entity_poly.pdbx_seq_one_letter_code
_entity_poly.pdbx_strand_id
1 'polypeptide(L)'
;MIKTKKDGKKVYQFAKDGIILCEDVCGQYLNELREYSTRLMSLALRHGAGIEHLQAVLRKSGTIVDFNQAIVRAISKYVKNATLKEKCPRCNAELKYVEGCVKCSDPECSYTKCG
;
A
#
# COMPACT_ATOMS: atom_id res chain seq x y z
N MET A 1 19.31 -13.62 5.86
CA MET A 1 19.74 -12.32 5.27
C MET A 1 19.12 -12.22 3.87
N ILE A 2 18.24 -11.24 3.62
CA ILE A 2 17.56 -11.09 2.31
C ILE A 2 18.58 -10.53 1.33
N LYS A 3 18.89 -11.25 0.25
CA LYS A 3 19.81 -10.80 -0.78
C LYS A 3 19.08 -10.74 -2.11
N THR A 4 19.05 -9.55 -2.71
CA THR A 4 18.70 -9.38 -4.11
C THR A 4 19.96 -9.55 -4.95
N LYS A 5 20.05 -10.63 -5.72
CA LYS A 5 21.16 -10.86 -6.66
C LYS A 5 20.80 -10.20 -7.99
N LYS A 6 21.64 -9.27 -8.47
CA LYS A 6 21.45 -8.55 -9.72
C LYS A 6 22.29 -9.20 -10.81
N ASP A 7 21.71 -10.16 -11.52
CA ASP A 7 22.23 -10.58 -12.82
C ASP A 7 21.82 -9.50 -13.83
N GLY A 8 22.72 -9.10 -14.73
CA GLY A 8 22.55 -7.93 -15.59
C GLY A 8 21.17 -7.85 -16.28
N LYS A 9 20.56 -6.65 -16.22
CA LYS A 9 19.17 -6.27 -16.59
C LYS A 9 18.09 -6.68 -15.58
N LYS A 10 17.70 -5.74 -14.70
CA LYS A 10 16.43 -5.67 -13.91
C LYS A 10 15.83 -6.96 -13.31
N VAL A 11 16.52 -8.09 -13.34
CA VAL A 11 16.06 -9.35 -12.76
C VAL A 11 16.48 -9.34 -11.31
N TYR A 12 15.47 -9.35 -10.43
CA TYR A 12 15.67 -9.41 -8.99
C TYR A 12 15.18 -10.74 -8.49
N GLN A 13 16.09 -11.51 -7.88
CA GLN A 13 15.77 -12.77 -7.23
C GLN A 13 15.50 -12.52 -5.75
N PHE A 14 14.44 -13.14 -5.22
CA PHE A 14 14.17 -13.18 -3.80
C PHE A 14 14.68 -14.52 -3.25
N ALA A 15 15.74 -14.46 -2.43
CA ALA A 15 16.33 -15.65 -1.83
C ALA A 15 16.40 -15.55 -0.31
N LYS A 16 16.13 -16.67 0.37
CA LYS A 16 16.28 -16.83 1.83
C LYS A 16 17.16 -18.06 2.08
N ASP A 17 18.22 -17.86 2.86
CA ASP A 17 19.16 -18.92 3.27
C ASP A 17 19.74 -19.74 2.09
N GLY A 18 19.98 -19.06 0.96
CA GLY A 18 20.53 -19.67 -0.26
C GLY A 18 19.49 -20.31 -1.18
N ILE A 19 18.23 -20.42 -0.74
CA ILE A 19 17.11 -20.94 -1.54
C ILE A 19 16.45 -19.76 -2.26
N ILE A 20 16.31 -19.86 -3.59
CA ILE A 20 15.56 -18.90 -4.39
C ILE A 20 14.07 -19.20 -4.18
N LEU A 21 13.35 -18.24 -3.60
CA LEU A 21 11.92 -18.33 -3.32
C LEU A 21 11.09 -17.72 -4.46
N CYS A 22 11.64 -16.74 -5.17
CA CYS A 22 11.00 -16.15 -6.34
C CYS A 22 12.08 -15.69 -7.32
N GLU A 23 11.95 -16.18 -8.56
CA GLU A 23 12.77 -15.76 -9.68
C GLU A 23 12.11 -14.58 -10.40
N ASP A 24 12.91 -13.60 -10.78
CA ASP A 24 12.48 -12.41 -11.51
C ASP A 24 11.19 -11.76 -10.97
N VAL A 25 11.29 -11.24 -9.75
CA VAL A 25 10.19 -10.52 -9.09
C VAL A 25 9.63 -9.41 -9.99
N CYS A 26 10.48 -8.75 -10.77
CA CYS A 26 10.06 -7.70 -11.68
C CYS A 26 9.27 -8.26 -12.87
N GLY A 27 9.78 -9.28 -13.57
CA GLY A 27 9.06 -9.90 -14.68
C GLY A 27 7.70 -10.48 -14.30
N GLN A 28 7.58 -11.05 -13.10
CA GLN A 28 6.33 -11.66 -12.65
C GLN A 28 5.25 -10.65 -12.21
N TYR A 29 5.66 -9.53 -11.59
CA TYR A 29 4.70 -8.60 -10.96
C TYR A 29 4.62 -7.22 -11.62
N LEU A 30 5.66 -6.78 -12.34
CA LEU A 30 5.74 -5.48 -13.01
C LEU A 30 5.69 -5.69 -14.53
N ASN A 31 4.48 -5.68 -15.08
CA ASN A 31 4.30 -5.57 -16.53
C ASN A 31 4.50 -4.12 -17.00
N GLU A 32 4.64 -3.92 -18.31
CA GLU A 32 4.92 -2.60 -18.90
C GLU A 32 3.91 -1.53 -18.49
N LEU A 33 2.62 -1.88 -18.41
CA LEU A 33 1.55 -0.97 -17.97
C LEU A 33 1.70 -0.55 -16.49
N ARG A 34 2.08 -1.48 -15.61
CA ARG A 34 2.38 -1.20 -14.19
C ARG A 34 3.65 -0.36 -14.06
N GLU A 35 4.66 -0.60 -14.88
CA GLU A 35 5.88 0.21 -14.89
C GLU A 35 5.60 1.65 -15.37
N TYR A 36 4.81 1.81 -16.44
CA TYR A 36 4.39 3.11 -16.93
C TYR A 36 3.56 3.89 -15.89
N SER A 37 2.54 3.24 -15.33
CA SER A 37 1.66 3.88 -14.35
C SER A 37 2.39 4.29 -13.07
N THR A 38 3.28 3.47 -12.52
CA THR A 38 4.09 3.83 -11.33
C THR A 38 5.04 5.00 -11.59
N ARG A 39 5.63 5.09 -12.79
CA ARG A 39 6.44 6.25 -13.19
C ARG A 39 5.59 7.52 -13.31
N LEU A 40 4.39 7.43 -13.89
CA LEU A 40 3.46 8.55 -13.99
C LEU A 40 3.02 9.04 -12.61
N MET A 41 2.68 8.12 -11.70
CA MET A 41 2.35 8.45 -10.31
C MET A 41 3.52 9.12 -9.60
N SER A 42 4.74 8.61 -9.79
CA SER A 42 5.96 9.21 -9.22
C SER A 42 6.22 10.62 -9.77
N LEU A 43 5.98 10.83 -11.06
CA LEU A 43 6.08 12.14 -11.69
C LEU A 43 5.05 13.11 -11.09
N ALA A 44 3.79 12.70 -11.00
CA ALA A 44 2.72 13.51 -10.42
C ALA A 44 3.06 13.95 -8.98
N LEU A 45 3.54 13.02 -8.14
CA LEU A 45 3.93 13.33 -6.77
C LEU A 45 5.10 14.31 -6.70
N ARG A 46 6.11 14.18 -7.58
CA ARG A 46 7.24 15.12 -7.64
C ARG A 46 6.84 16.53 -8.09
N HIS A 47 5.80 16.64 -8.90
CA HIS A 47 5.25 17.91 -9.35
C HIS A 47 4.13 18.44 -8.44
N GLY A 48 4.02 17.93 -7.21
CA GLY A 48 3.14 18.49 -6.19
C GLY A 48 1.68 18.03 -6.28
N ALA A 49 1.38 16.95 -7.00
CA ALA A 49 0.06 16.35 -6.93
C ALA A 49 -0.24 15.92 -5.49
N GLY A 50 -1.40 16.34 -4.97
CA GLY A 50 -1.85 15.98 -3.63
C GLY A 50 -1.95 14.46 -3.46
N ILE A 51 -1.24 13.94 -2.45
CA ILE A 51 -1.19 12.51 -2.14
C ILE A 51 -2.58 11.92 -1.82
N GLU A 52 -3.47 12.75 -1.25
CA GLU A 52 -4.88 12.46 -0.98
C GLU A 52 -5.69 12.25 -2.27
N HIS A 53 -5.48 13.10 -3.27
CA HIS A 53 -6.15 12.98 -4.57
C HIS A 53 -5.69 11.73 -5.32
N LEU A 54 -4.39 11.44 -5.29
CA LEU A 54 -3.85 10.22 -5.87
C LEU A 54 -4.47 8.98 -5.21
N GLN A 55 -4.55 8.95 -3.88
CA GLN A 55 -5.19 7.88 -3.14
C GLN A 55 -6.67 7.72 -3.53
N ALA A 56 -7.40 8.84 -3.65
CA ALA A 56 -8.82 8.82 -4.04
C ALA A 56 -9.03 8.26 -5.46
N VAL A 57 -8.16 8.59 -6.42
CA VAL A 57 -8.21 8.03 -7.78
C VAL A 57 -7.94 6.53 -7.76
N LEU A 58 -6.91 6.09 -7.05
CA LEU A 58 -6.53 4.66 -7.00
C LEU A 58 -7.61 3.80 -6.33
N ARG A 59 -8.27 4.32 -5.28
CA ARG A 59 -9.36 3.62 -4.58
C ARG A 59 -10.59 3.36 -5.45
N LYS A 60 -10.81 4.15 -6.51
CA LYS A 60 -11.94 3.93 -7.44
C LYS A 60 -11.78 2.67 -8.28
N SER A 61 -10.59 2.05 -8.28
CA SER A 61 -10.29 0.90 -9.12
C SER A 61 -10.07 -0.38 -8.31
N GLY A 62 -10.68 -1.46 -8.78
CA GLY A 62 -10.25 -2.82 -8.47
C GLY A 62 -10.77 -3.45 -7.16
N THR A 63 -10.36 -4.70 -6.97
CA THR A 63 -10.56 -5.54 -5.78
C THR A 63 -9.40 -5.34 -4.80
N ILE A 64 -9.55 -5.71 -3.52
CA ILE A 64 -8.52 -5.57 -2.46
C ILE A 64 -7.14 -6.15 -2.85
N VAL A 65 -7.10 -7.18 -3.70
CA VAL A 65 -5.87 -7.84 -4.16
C VAL A 65 -5.18 -7.13 -5.33
N ASP A 66 -5.79 -6.08 -5.88
CA ASP A 66 -5.23 -5.39 -7.04
C ASP A 66 -3.99 -4.58 -6.69
N PHE A 67 -3.13 -4.45 -7.70
CA PHE A 67 -1.89 -3.66 -7.63
C PHE A 67 -2.15 -2.23 -7.16
N ASN A 68 -3.21 -1.59 -7.64
CA ASN A 68 -3.59 -0.24 -7.23
C ASN A 68 -3.93 -0.17 -5.73
N GLN A 69 -4.59 -1.19 -5.18
CA GLN A 69 -4.91 -1.26 -3.75
C GLN A 69 -3.68 -1.55 -2.89
N ALA A 70 -2.68 -2.26 -3.41
CA ALA A 70 -1.38 -2.38 -2.77
C ALA A 70 -0.68 -1.00 -2.65
N ILE A 71 -0.72 -0.19 -3.72
CA ILE A 71 -0.21 1.18 -3.71
C ILE A 71 -1.00 2.06 -2.73
N VAL A 72 -2.33 1.99 -2.71
CA VAL A 72 -3.17 2.73 -1.75
C VAL A 72 -2.71 2.46 -0.32
N ARG A 73 -2.47 1.19 0.04
CA ARG A 73 -2.00 0.82 1.39
C ARG A 73 -0.64 1.42 1.72
N ALA A 74 0.31 1.39 0.78
CA ALA A 74 1.62 2.00 0.96
C ALA A 74 1.53 3.53 1.16
N ILE A 75 0.71 4.20 0.36
CA ILE A 75 0.54 5.65 0.39
C ILE A 75 -0.30 6.10 1.61
N SER A 76 -1.21 5.26 2.10
CA SER A 76 -2.09 5.59 3.24
C SER A 76 -1.35 5.98 4.51
N LYS A 77 -0.08 5.55 4.68
CA LYS A 77 0.76 5.92 5.83
C LYS A 77 1.17 7.40 5.84
N TYR A 78 1.14 8.04 4.66
CA TYR A 78 1.57 9.41 4.46
C TYR A 78 0.41 10.39 4.33
N VAL A 79 -0.80 9.86 4.13
CA VAL A 79 -2.04 10.65 4.16
C VAL A 79 -2.41 10.88 5.63
N LYS A 80 -2.78 12.11 5.99
CA LYS A 80 -3.27 12.39 7.35
C LYS A 80 -4.50 11.51 7.60
N ASN A 81 -4.44 10.69 8.65
CA ASN A 81 -5.53 9.77 8.99
C ASN A 81 -6.81 10.58 9.20
N ALA A 82 -7.79 10.42 8.31
CA ALA A 82 -9.09 11.03 8.47
C ALA A 82 -9.77 10.39 9.69
N THR A 83 -10.11 11.24 10.67
CA THR A 83 -10.99 10.87 11.77
C THR A 83 -12.37 10.61 11.19
N LEU A 84 -12.92 9.43 11.43
CA LEU A 84 -14.29 9.09 11.04
C LEU A 84 -15.26 9.77 12.00
N LYS A 85 -16.42 10.20 11.47
CA LYS A 85 -17.52 10.73 12.29
C LYS A 85 -18.17 9.66 13.15
N GLU A 86 -17.98 8.38 12.82
CA GLU A 86 -18.50 7.24 13.57
C GLU A 86 -17.65 7.00 14.83
N LYS A 87 -18.33 6.72 15.95
CA LYS A 87 -17.71 6.34 17.22
C LYS A 87 -17.52 4.84 17.31
N CYS A 88 -16.51 4.41 18.06
CA CYS A 88 -16.24 3.01 18.31
C CYS A 88 -17.43 2.36 19.06
N PRO A 89 -17.98 1.23 18.58
CA PRO A 89 -19.09 0.56 19.25
C PRO A 89 -18.71 -0.07 20.60
N ARG A 90 -17.42 -0.16 20.95
CA ARG A 90 -16.94 -0.73 22.23
C ARG A 90 -16.62 0.31 23.29
N CYS A 91 -15.82 1.33 22.97
CA CYS A 91 -15.36 2.34 23.93
C CYS A 91 -15.86 3.76 23.62
N ASN A 92 -16.68 3.94 22.57
CA ASN A 92 -17.22 5.22 22.15
C ASN A 92 -16.18 6.29 21.76
N ALA A 93 -14.89 5.92 21.65
CA ALA A 93 -13.82 6.77 21.16
C ALA A 93 -13.90 6.97 19.65
N GLU A 94 -13.09 7.89 19.12
CA GLU A 94 -13.03 8.16 17.69
C GLU A 94 -12.48 6.97 16.89
N LEU A 95 -12.99 6.80 15.68
CA LEU A 95 -12.45 5.82 14.74
C LEU A 95 -11.50 6.53 13.78
N LYS A 96 -10.36 5.90 13.49
CA LYS A 96 -9.37 6.42 12.54
C LYS A 96 -9.16 5.40 11.43
N TYR A 97 -8.99 5.90 10.21
CA TYR A 97 -8.63 5.05 9.08
C TYR A 97 -7.11 4.83 9.12
N VAL A 98 -6.66 3.60 9.38
CA VAL A 98 -5.25 3.22 9.50
C VAL A 98 -4.98 2.01 8.61
N GLU A 99 -4.00 2.12 7.73
CA GLU A 99 -3.53 1.02 6.84
C GLU A 99 -4.62 0.36 5.98
N GLY A 100 -5.64 1.12 5.57
CA GLY A 100 -6.73 0.59 4.74
C GLY A 100 -7.89 0.00 5.53
N CYS A 101 -7.88 0.11 6.86
CA CYS A 101 -8.94 -0.37 7.72
C CYS A 101 -9.31 0.64 8.81
N VAL A 102 -10.52 0.51 9.35
CA VAL A 102 -10.99 1.34 10.45
C VAL A 102 -10.52 0.73 11.76
N LYS A 103 -9.69 1.46 12.51
CA LYS A 103 -9.21 1.10 13.86
C LYS A 103 -9.71 2.11 14.89
N CYS A 104 -9.90 1.66 16.12
CA CYS A 104 -10.18 2.58 17.23
C CYS A 104 -8.96 3.44 17.56
N SER A 105 -9.20 4.70 17.95
CA SER A 105 -8.14 5.61 18.39
C SER A 105 -7.64 5.33 19.82
N ASP A 106 -8.42 4.59 20.60
CA ASP A 106 -8.13 4.29 21.99
C ASP A 106 -7.19 3.07 22.08
N PRO A 107 -5.98 3.20 22.68
CA PRO A 107 -5.03 2.11 22.81
C PRO A 107 -5.52 0.94 23.68
N GLU A 108 -6.50 1.15 24.56
CA GLU A 108 -7.10 0.06 25.34
C GLU A 108 -8.19 -0.70 24.55
N CYS A 109 -8.63 -0.14 23.41
CA CYS A 109 -9.67 -0.71 22.57
C CYS A 109 -9.10 -1.28 21.28
N SER A 110 -9.02 -2.61 21.20
CA SER A 110 -8.52 -3.35 20.03
C SER A 110 -9.55 -3.50 18.89
N TYR A 111 -10.57 -2.63 18.82
CA TYR A 111 -11.61 -2.73 17.78
C TYR A 111 -11.09 -2.37 16.39
N THR A 112 -11.31 -3.28 15.44
CA THR A 112 -10.96 -3.12 14.02
C THR A 112 -12.12 -3.61 13.15
N LYS A 113 -12.52 -2.86 12.11
CA LYS A 113 -13.69 -3.19 11.27
C LYS A 113 -13.47 -4.35 10.30
N CYS A 114 -12.23 -4.63 9.93
CA CYS A 114 -11.88 -5.63 8.91
C CYS A 114 -11.57 -7.02 9.45
N GLY A 115 -11.64 -7.26 10.76
CA GLY A 115 -11.44 -8.59 11.36
C GLY A 115 -9.99 -9.04 11.38
#